data_AF-A0AA40E6G4-F1
#
_entry.id   AF-A0AA40E6G4-F1
#
_cell.length_a   1.000
_cell.length_b   1.000
_cell.length_c   1.000
_cell.angle_alpha   90.00
_cell.angle_beta   90.00
_cell.angle_gamma   90.00
#
_symmetry.space_group_name_H-M   'P 1'
#
loop_
_entity.id
_entity.type
_entity.pdbx_description
1 polymer ?
#
loop_
_entity_poly.entity_id
_entity_poly.type
_entity_poly.pdbx_seq_one_letter_code
_entity_poly.pdbx_strand_id
1 'polypeptide(L)' 'MPSSTSSRGSRHSGHKDGASKSKHGGYTRTYIWKCCNCEFGNYESNPSCTECNHQHCEVCMVEEIKVPIGR' A
#
# COMPACT_ATOMS: atom_id res chain seq x y z
N MET A 1 -41.78 -25.15 1.16
CA MET A 1 -42.18 -23.78 0.79
C MET A 1 -42.65 -23.05 2.04
N PRO A 2 -41.87 -22.12 2.60
CA PRO A 2 -42.39 -21.05 3.44
C PRO A 2 -42.37 -19.70 2.70
N SER A 3 -43.54 -19.06 2.67
CA SER A 3 -43.74 -17.65 2.34
C SER A 3 -43.15 -16.76 3.43
N SER A 4 -42.70 -15.54 3.10
CA SER A 4 -43.08 -14.31 3.83
C SER A 4 -42.28 -13.06 3.43
N THR A 5 -43.07 -11.97 3.33
CA THR A 5 -42.77 -10.56 3.67
C THR A 5 -41.87 -9.73 2.76
N SER A 6 -42.56 -8.92 1.95
CA SER A 6 -42.15 -7.58 1.53
C SER A 6 -41.82 -6.69 2.74
N SER A 7 -40.73 -5.92 2.66
CA SER A 7 -40.53 -4.72 3.47
C SER A 7 -39.66 -3.72 2.72
N ARG A 8 -40.29 -2.62 2.31
CA ARG A 8 -39.65 -1.39 1.82
C ARG A 8 -38.80 -0.80 2.95
N GLY A 9 -37.49 -0.78 2.78
CA GLY A 9 -36.56 0.02 3.57
C GLY A 9 -36.12 1.25 2.78
N SER A 10 -36.55 2.43 3.21
CA SER A 10 -36.16 3.73 2.66
C SER A 10 -34.96 4.33 3.40
N ARG A 11 -34.08 4.98 2.62
CA ARG A 11 -33.29 6.19 2.94
C ARG A 11 -32.02 6.06 3.80
N HIS A 12 -31.20 7.11 3.62
CA HIS A 12 -29.94 7.52 4.24
C HIS A 12 -28.69 7.10 3.44
N SER A 13 -28.14 7.95 2.56
CA SER A 13 -27.38 9.20 2.78
C SER A 13 -26.03 8.97 3.45
N GLY A 14 -24.96 9.22 2.70
CA GLY A 14 -23.57 9.33 3.19
C GLY A 14 -22.57 8.82 2.15
N HIS A 15 -22.30 9.55 1.05
CA HIS A 15 -21.12 10.43 1.00
C HIS A 15 -20.24 10.36 2.25
N LYS A 16 -19.10 9.67 2.16
CA LYS A 16 -17.77 10.21 2.49
C LYS A 16 -16.72 9.43 1.71
N ASP A 17 -16.42 9.92 0.51
CA ASP A 17 -15.07 9.84 -0.04
C ASP A 17 -14.13 10.38 1.03
N GLY A 18 -13.46 9.46 1.72
CA GLY A 18 -12.40 9.76 2.68
C GLY A 18 -11.21 10.31 1.92
N ALA A 19 -11.34 11.53 1.42
CA ALA A 19 -10.22 12.35 1.02
C ALA A 19 -9.34 12.52 2.25
N SER A 20 -8.27 11.72 2.32
CA SER A 20 -7.20 11.78 3.30
C SER A 20 -6.59 13.18 3.31
N LYS A 21 -7.21 14.09 4.07
CA LYS A 21 -6.70 15.41 4.38
C LYS A 21 -5.55 15.26 5.38
N SER A 22 -4.34 15.00 4.87
CA SER A 22 -3.12 15.20 5.66
C SER A 22 -2.56 16.59 5.35
N LYS A 23 -2.98 17.58 6.13
CA LYS A 23 -2.23 18.85 6.27
C LYS A 23 -1.09 18.61 7.26
N HIS A 24 0.03 19.32 7.04
CA HIS A 24 1.29 19.37 7.81
C HIS A 24 2.39 18.40 7.32
N GLY A 25 3.32 18.93 6.51
CA GLY A 25 4.61 18.31 6.16
C GLY A 25 4.53 16.83 5.84
N GLY A 26 3.94 16.47 4.70
CA GLY A 26 3.68 15.07 4.39
C GLY A 26 4.97 14.27 4.28
N TYR A 27 4.98 13.06 4.82
CA TYR A 27 5.95 12.03 4.45
C TYR A 27 5.16 10.88 3.83
N THR A 28 5.60 10.36 2.69
CA THR A 28 5.08 9.10 2.15
C THR A 28 5.89 7.98 2.80
N ARG A 29 5.20 6.97 3.32
CA ARG A 29 5.86 5.72 3.72
C ARG A 29 6.11 4.92 2.46
N THR A 30 7.35 4.54 2.23
CA THR A 30 7.71 3.60 1.17
C THR A 30 8.61 2.54 1.75
N TYR A 31 8.64 1.38 1.12
CA TYR A 31 9.46 0.26 1.56
C TYR A 31 10.51 -0.02 0.49
N ILE A 32 11.72 -0.28 0.96
CA ILE A 32 12.81 -0.75 0.13
C ILE A 32 13.19 -2.15 0.60
N TRP A 33 13.57 -3.01 -0.32
CA TRP A 33 14.13 -4.31 0.00
C TRP A 33 15.57 -4.41 -0.47
N LYS A 34 16.43 -4.91 0.41
CA LYS A 34 17.84 -5.19 0.13
C LYS A 34 17.95 -6.60 -0.41
N CYS A 35 18.46 -6.72 -1.63
CA CYS A 35 18.66 -8.00 -2.31
C CYS A 35 19.65 -8.88 -1.53
N CYS A 36 19.28 -10.11 -1.22
CA CYS A 36 20.17 -11.03 -0.49
C CYS A 36 21.32 -11.58 -1.34
N ASN A 37 21.29 -11.38 -2.67
CA ASN A 37 22.33 -11.86 -3.58
C ASN A 37 23.44 -10.82 -3.84
N CYS A 38 23.09 -9.54 -3.93
CA CYS A 38 24.04 -8.47 -4.27
C CYS A 38 23.96 -7.24 -3.37
N GLU A 39 23.14 -7.28 -2.31
CA GLU A 39 22.97 -6.22 -1.31
C GLU A 39 22.45 -4.87 -1.86
N PHE A 40 22.03 -4.83 -3.11
CA PHE A 40 21.45 -3.66 -3.73
C PHE A 40 20.05 -3.36 -3.17
N GLY A 41 19.76 -2.08 -2.94
CA GLY A 41 18.45 -1.60 -2.48
C GLY A 41 17.48 -1.40 -3.64
N ASN A 42 16.35 -2.08 -3.60
CA ASN A 42 15.28 -1.98 -4.59
C ASN A 42 14.01 -1.45 -3.95
N TYR A 43 13.15 -0.79 -4.72
CA TYR A 43 11.81 -0.42 -4.25
C TYR A 43 10.92 -1.66 -4.10
N GLU A 44 10.01 -1.66 -3.12
CA GLU A 44 9.01 -2.73 -2.93
C GLU A 44 8.22 -3.03 -4.21
N SER A 45 7.94 -2.01 -5.02
CA SER A 45 7.25 -2.14 -6.30
C SER A 45 8.00 -3.02 -7.32
N ASN A 46 9.31 -3.24 -7.15
CA ASN A 46 10.11 -4.04 -8.05
C ASN A 46 10.10 -5.51 -7.58
N PRO A 47 9.56 -6.46 -8.38
CA PRO A 47 9.54 -7.88 -8.01
C PRO A 47 10.93 -8.55 -8.14
N SER A 48 11.88 -7.91 -8.82
CA SER A 48 13.24 -8.40 -9.01
C SER A 48 14.28 -7.30 -8.86
N CYS A 49 15.48 -7.69 -8.45
CA CYS A 49 16.60 -6.77 -8.25
C CYS A 49 17.04 -6.20 -9.60
N THR A 50 17.16 -4.89 -9.71
CA THR A 50 17.54 -4.23 -10.97
C THR A 50 18.99 -4.47 -11.36
N GLU A 51 19.87 -4.81 -10.41
CA GLU A 51 21.29 -5.04 -10.66
C GLU A 51 21.59 -6.50 -11.07
N CYS A 52 21.06 -7.47 -10.33
CA CYS A 52 21.41 -8.89 -10.53
C CYS A 52 20.23 -9.76 -11.01
N ASN A 53 19.06 -9.16 -11.24
CA ASN A 53 17.84 -9.84 -11.69
C ASN A 53 17.32 -10.95 -10.74
N HIS A 54 17.81 -10.98 -9.50
CA HIS A 54 17.33 -11.89 -8.44
C HIS A 54 15.88 -11.57 -8.07
N GLN A 55 15.03 -12.59 -8.00
CA GLN A 55 13.62 -12.44 -7.60
C GLN A 55 13.51 -12.10 -6.12
N HIS A 56 12.63 -11.16 -5.77
CA HIS A 56 12.37 -10.82 -4.37
C HIS A 56 11.86 -12.05 -3.61
N CYS A 57 12.51 -12.37 -2.50
CA CYS A 57 12.22 -13.54 -1.68
C CYS A 57 12.19 -13.17 -0.19
N GLU A 58 11.73 -14.09 0.66
CA GLU A 58 11.61 -13.90 2.12
C GLU A 58 12.94 -13.59 2.84
N VAL A 59 14.07 -13.91 2.21
CA VAL A 59 15.42 -13.64 2.75
C VAL A 59 15.87 -12.20 2.48
N CYS A 60 15.26 -11.53 1.50
CA CYS A 60 15.55 -10.12 1.23
C CYS A 60 15.06 -9.25 2.41
N MET A 61 15.91 -8.33 2.88
CA MET A 61 15.59 -7.50 4.03
C MET A 61 14.74 -6.30 3.61
N VAL A 62 13.55 -6.15 4.19
CA VAL A 62 12.65 -5.00 3.93
C VAL A 62 12.82 -3.92 5.00
N GLU A 63 12.96 -2.67 4.58
CA GLU A 63 13.08 -1.50 5.44
C GLU A 63 11.98 -0.48 5.09
N GLU A 64 11.23 0.00 6.10
CA GLU A 64 10.32 1.13 5.96
C GLU A 64 11.12 2.44 5.98
N ILE A 65 11.01 3.23 4.92
CA ILE A 65 11.59 4.56 4.83
C ILE A 65 10.50 5.63 4.71
N LYS A 66 10.75 6.78 5.35
CA LYS A 66 9.85 7.94 5.34
C LYS A 66 10.41 8.99 4.40
N VAL A 67 9.85 9.09 3.20
CA VAL A 67 10.27 10.10 2.22
C VAL A 67 9.44 11.38 2.38
N PRO A 68 10.06 12.55 2.54
CA PRO A 68 9.34 13.81 2.64
C PRO A 68 8.61 14.11 1.32
N ILE A 69 7.36 14.50 1.43
CA ILE A 69 6.50 15.00 0.36
C ILE A 69 6.77 16.50 0.23
N GLY A 70 7.76 16.89 -0.58
CA GLY A 70 7.98 18.26 -1.06
C GLY A 70 7.39 18.41 -2.47
N ARG A 71 6.44 19.31 -2.74
CA ARG A 71 6.55 20.78 -2.96
C ARG A 71 7.42 21.16 -4.14
#